data_AF-A0A7J6QX21-F1
#
_entry.id   AF-A0A7J6QX21-F1
#
_cell.length_a   1.000
_cell.length_b   1.000
_cell.length_c   1.000
_cell.angle_alpha   90.00
_cell.angle_beta   90.00
_cell.angle_gamma   90.00
#
_symmetry.space_group_name_H-M   'P 1'
#
loop_
_entity.id
_entity.type
_entity.pdbx_description
1 polymer ?
#
loop_
_entity_poly.entity_id
_entity_poly.type
_entity_poly.pdbx_seq_one_letter_code
_entity_poly.pdbx_strand_id
1 'polypeptide(L)'
;MAEIAAAGAALASGAGSIFSYNKDAFVFDQTLRQNKIHQIQNMRLQQVGLYREDLRDLFGLTITKMDNYLVVNTLMLGFCIALFYDGVLPPENPPWLWWMWCLNLSGSTMFLLVSVWLSLHASITAQAFVVRLLTQWLRLPVPRTEEIAAASATLKEYEASGVGSSILRIPGLHRLAPKGSEVDATIERNQKEILDKIESDDARAEADRMYQIHFKLFQHLQTSWQGYDAYARVCMAMGTNQLLMTLAIFALGSTMIGDRQPWAAWAFVVVMATTALLHFKINIILTQMESILMALLIYCAPLSAGVAATFDYAGQDRIGRAIALVSFILNALWVSFVLVQAIESKGGLPAKFSTVGISSEVIGENQVHNFIQHELAGLGIDTKNASEFLWGDTDRDTTEDSPRMMKLEKECTAAQKKLQKLFRRYRRHQGELSRLQQGEIVGLRDEFEKIRNGLHLSLVELGRAGDAQSSELSQRKWIKLTYLDDSTGHSVDYYLNTETGDIRWQPPLLDITKTLSRAFSSNESLGDAPPPTPAEIAAELNEFHEAVRKFQDATGTVDITTKGPQSKESSGL
;
A
#
# COMPACT_ATOMS: atom_id res chain seq x y z
N MET A 1 84.02 -25.22 -16.68
CA MET A 1 82.83 -26.05 -16.39
C MET A 1 82.40 -25.98 -14.92
N ALA A 2 83.29 -26.20 -13.94
CA ALA A 2 82.93 -26.11 -12.52
C ALA A 2 82.52 -24.70 -12.03
N GLU A 3 83.15 -23.63 -12.50
CA GLU A 3 82.78 -22.25 -12.12
C GLU A 3 81.43 -21.79 -12.72
N ILE A 4 81.10 -22.25 -13.93
CA ILE A 4 79.79 -21.98 -14.56
C ILE A 4 78.68 -22.73 -13.83
N ALA A 5 78.95 -23.94 -13.34
CA ALA A 5 78.02 -24.71 -12.52
C ALA A 5 77.80 -24.08 -11.13
N ALA A 6 78.87 -23.55 -10.50
CA ALA A 6 78.77 -22.86 -9.22
C ALA A 6 78.01 -21.52 -9.30
N ALA A 7 78.25 -20.74 -10.37
CA ALA A 7 77.50 -19.51 -10.63
C ALA A 7 76.01 -19.79 -10.94
N GLY A 8 75.71 -20.88 -11.66
CA GLY A 8 74.35 -21.33 -11.92
C GLY A 8 73.61 -21.76 -10.64
N ALA A 9 74.28 -22.44 -9.71
CA ALA A 9 73.69 -22.87 -8.45
C ALA A 9 73.38 -21.69 -7.50
N ALA A 10 74.28 -20.69 -7.42
CA ALA A 10 74.05 -19.49 -6.64
C ALA A 10 72.88 -18.66 -7.18
N LEU A 11 72.79 -18.49 -8.51
CA LEU A 11 71.66 -17.81 -9.17
C LEU A 11 70.33 -18.55 -8.98
N ALA A 12 70.34 -19.89 -9.06
CA ALA A 12 69.13 -20.69 -8.81
C ALA A 12 68.61 -20.55 -7.37
N SER A 13 69.51 -20.50 -6.38
CA SER A 13 69.13 -20.28 -4.97
C SER A 13 68.55 -18.89 -4.72
N GLY A 14 69.12 -17.85 -5.36
CA GLY A 14 68.61 -16.47 -5.28
C GLY A 14 67.25 -16.31 -5.96
N ALA A 15 67.07 -16.88 -7.16
CA ALA A 15 65.82 -16.83 -7.90
C ALA A 15 64.66 -17.49 -7.13
N GLY A 16 64.92 -18.61 -6.44
CA GLY A 16 63.94 -19.25 -5.57
C GLY A 16 63.47 -18.35 -4.43
N SER A 17 64.39 -17.64 -3.77
CA SER A 17 64.06 -16.74 -2.65
C SER A 17 63.24 -15.52 -3.08
N ILE A 18 63.51 -14.98 -4.27
CA ILE A 18 62.76 -13.84 -4.83
C ILE A 18 61.36 -14.30 -5.26
N PHE A 19 61.26 -15.47 -5.90
CA PHE A 19 59.97 -16.06 -6.26
C PHE A 19 59.09 -16.28 -5.04
N SER A 20 59.64 -16.87 -3.97
CA SER A 20 58.87 -17.10 -2.73
C SER A 20 58.42 -15.79 -2.11
N TYR A 21 59.29 -14.77 -2.06
CA TYR A 21 58.92 -13.46 -1.53
C TYR A 21 57.77 -12.80 -2.30
N ASN A 22 57.79 -12.84 -3.65
CA ASN A 22 56.73 -12.24 -4.46
C ASN A 22 55.42 -13.01 -4.39
N LYS A 23 55.50 -14.34 -4.30
CA LYS A 23 54.33 -15.16 -4.05
C LYS A 23 53.72 -14.81 -2.69
N ASP A 24 54.52 -14.70 -1.64
CA ASP A 24 54.03 -14.38 -0.29
C ASP A 24 53.44 -12.97 -0.23
N ALA A 25 54.07 -11.98 -0.90
CA ALA A 25 53.55 -10.63 -1.02
C ALA A 25 52.22 -10.59 -1.79
N PHE A 26 52.11 -11.28 -2.92
CA PHE A 26 50.86 -11.38 -3.67
C PHE A 26 49.75 -12.03 -2.84
N VAL A 27 50.06 -13.12 -2.14
CA VAL A 27 49.11 -13.80 -1.24
C VAL A 27 48.65 -12.85 -0.13
N PHE A 28 49.57 -12.08 0.45
CA PHE A 28 49.25 -11.09 1.48
C PHE A 28 48.33 -9.98 0.95
N ASP A 29 48.64 -9.38 -0.20
CA ASP A 29 47.82 -8.33 -0.82
C ASP A 29 46.42 -8.84 -1.19
N GLN A 30 46.33 -10.06 -1.73
CA GLN A 30 45.04 -10.70 -2.02
C GLN A 30 44.24 -10.97 -0.74
N THR A 31 44.91 -11.40 0.32
CA THR A 31 44.25 -11.60 1.63
C THR A 31 43.69 -10.28 2.16
N LEU A 32 44.45 -9.17 2.07
CA LEU A 32 43.96 -7.85 2.46
C LEU A 32 42.76 -7.40 1.61
N ARG A 33 42.79 -7.68 0.31
CA ARG A 33 41.69 -7.34 -0.60
C ARG A 33 40.42 -8.12 -0.26
N GLN A 34 40.55 -9.42 -0.05
CA GLN A 34 39.45 -10.27 0.37
C GLN A 34 38.87 -9.79 1.70
N ASN A 35 39.73 -9.45 2.68
CA ASN A 35 39.31 -8.89 3.96
C ASN A 35 38.54 -7.58 3.80
N LYS A 36 38.98 -6.69 2.91
CA LYS A 36 38.28 -5.42 2.62
C LYS A 36 36.89 -5.66 2.03
N ILE A 37 36.76 -6.58 1.06
CA ILE A 37 35.46 -6.92 0.46
C ILE A 37 34.52 -7.51 1.53
N HIS A 38 35.04 -8.42 2.36
CA HIS A 38 34.27 -8.97 3.47
C HIS A 38 33.83 -7.90 4.47
N GLN A 39 34.67 -6.91 4.78
CA GLN A 39 34.30 -5.78 5.65
C GLN A 39 33.17 -4.95 5.05
N ILE A 40 33.23 -4.62 3.75
CA ILE A 40 32.16 -3.88 3.06
C ILE A 40 30.85 -4.66 3.06
N GLN A 41 30.91 -5.96 2.78
CA GLN A 41 29.73 -6.84 2.88
C GLN A 41 29.18 -6.88 4.31
N ASN A 42 30.05 -6.93 5.32
CA ASN A 42 29.64 -6.87 6.73
C ASN A 42 28.95 -5.55 7.07
N MET A 43 29.46 -4.41 6.59
CA MET A 43 28.82 -3.11 6.80
C MET A 43 27.42 -3.06 6.16
N ARG A 44 27.26 -3.57 4.93
CA ARG A 44 25.95 -3.67 4.25
C ARG A 44 24.97 -4.58 5.01
N LEU A 45 25.45 -5.72 5.51
CA LEU A 45 24.65 -6.63 6.32
C LEU A 45 24.22 -5.99 7.65
N GLN A 46 25.12 -5.25 8.32
CA GLN A 46 24.81 -4.50 9.53
C GLN A 46 23.78 -3.40 9.28
N GLN A 47 23.91 -2.66 8.18
CA GLN A 47 22.96 -1.62 7.79
C GLN A 47 21.55 -2.19 7.56
N VAL A 48 21.44 -3.31 6.81
CA VAL A 48 20.15 -4.01 6.65
C VAL A 48 19.65 -4.58 7.97
N GLY A 49 20.55 -5.00 8.85
CA GLY A 49 20.23 -5.41 10.22
C GLY A 49 19.53 -4.29 11.01
N LEU A 50 20.10 -3.08 10.98
CA LEU A 50 19.50 -1.89 11.61
C LEU A 50 18.12 -1.59 11.03
N TYR A 51 17.97 -1.61 9.70
CA TYR A 51 16.66 -1.39 9.08
C TYR A 51 15.60 -2.42 9.50
N ARG A 52 15.99 -3.68 9.71
CA ARG A 52 15.08 -4.72 10.20
C ARG A 52 14.69 -4.49 11.65
N GLU A 53 15.59 -3.95 12.46
CA GLU A 53 15.35 -3.60 13.86
C GLU A 53 14.41 -2.40 13.95
N ASP A 54 14.68 -1.31 13.22
CA ASP A 54 13.83 -0.12 13.15
C ASP A 54 12.39 -0.48 12.77
N LEU A 55 12.21 -1.33 11.75
CA LEU A 55 10.88 -1.79 11.36
C LEU A 55 10.21 -2.61 12.46
N ARG A 56 10.94 -3.51 13.13
CA ARG A 56 10.37 -4.28 14.24
C ARG A 56 9.96 -3.38 15.40
N ASP A 57 10.72 -2.34 15.68
CA ASP A 57 10.42 -1.39 16.75
C ASP A 57 9.21 -0.52 16.42
N LEU A 58 9.11 -0.02 15.18
CA LEU A 58 7.95 0.76 14.71
C LEU A 58 6.65 -0.07 14.74
N PHE A 59 6.69 -1.29 14.21
CA PHE A 59 5.54 -2.20 14.28
C PHE A 59 5.27 -2.67 15.70
N GLY A 60 6.32 -2.95 16.48
CA GLY A 60 6.25 -3.36 17.87
C GLY A 60 5.53 -2.34 18.74
N LEU A 61 5.85 -1.05 18.57
CA LEU A 61 5.16 0.04 19.26
C LEU A 61 3.66 0.03 18.95
N THR A 62 3.27 -0.15 17.69
CA THR A 62 1.87 -0.21 17.29
C THR A 62 1.16 -1.43 17.86
N ILE A 63 1.77 -2.62 17.76
CA ILE A 63 1.22 -3.87 18.25
C ILE A 63 1.04 -3.81 19.77
N THR A 64 2.09 -3.45 20.53
CA THR A 64 2.03 -3.32 21.98
C THR A 64 0.97 -2.30 22.42
N LYS A 65 0.84 -1.18 21.71
CA LYS A 65 -0.20 -0.18 21.97
C LYS A 65 -1.62 -0.75 21.76
N MET A 66 -1.87 -1.46 20.65
CA MET A 66 -3.18 -2.07 20.37
C MET A 66 -3.52 -3.18 21.37
N ASP A 67 -2.53 -3.99 21.75
CA ASP A 67 -2.70 -5.04 22.74
C ASP A 67 -3.03 -4.45 24.12
N ASN A 68 -2.39 -3.34 24.51
CA ASN A 68 -2.74 -2.61 25.73
C ASN A 68 -4.17 -2.07 25.70
N TYR A 69 -4.64 -1.54 24.56
CA TYR A 69 -6.04 -1.11 24.41
C TYR A 69 -7.01 -2.29 24.56
N LEU A 70 -6.67 -3.45 23.99
CA LEU A 70 -7.47 -4.66 24.13
C LEU A 70 -7.60 -5.08 25.61
N VAL A 71 -6.49 -5.08 26.35
CA VAL A 71 -6.50 -5.44 27.79
C VAL A 71 -7.32 -4.45 28.61
N VAL A 72 -7.12 -3.15 28.42
CA VAL A 72 -7.88 -2.14 29.19
C VAL A 72 -9.37 -2.20 28.84
N ASN A 73 -9.72 -2.30 27.56
CA ASN A 73 -11.12 -2.35 27.14
C ASN A 73 -11.82 -3.62 27.61
N THR A 74 -11.14 -4.77 27.67
CA THR A 74 -11.74 -6.01 28.19
C THR A 74 -12.00 -5.94 29.69
N LEU A 75 -11.10 -5.31 30.47
CA LEU A 75 -11.34 -5.02 31.89
C LEU A 75 -12.53 -4.09 32.09
N MET A 76 -12.61 -3.00 31.31
CA MET A 76 -13.74 -2.08 31.34
C MET A 76 -15.06 -2.75 30.95
N LEU A 77 -15.03 -3.60 29.93
CA LEU A 77 -16.19 -4.39 29.52
C LEU A 77 -16.63 -5.34 30.64
N GLY A 78 -15.67 -5.95 31.36
CA GLY A 78 -15.94 -6.73 32.56
C GLY A 78 -16.67 -5.93 33.64
N PHE A 79 -16.25 -4.68 33.88
CA PHE A 79 -16.96 -3.77 34.79
C PHE A 79 -18.37 -3.44 34.30
N CYS A 80 -18.57 -3.20 33.00
CA CYS A 80 -19.90 -2.97 32.44
C CYS A 80 -20.82 -4.18 32.63
N ILE A 81 -20.31 -5.39 32.40
CA ILE A 81 -21.06 -6.64 32.59
C ILE A 81 -21.39 -6.86 34.07
N ALA A 82 -20.42 -6.65 34.98
CA ALA A 82 -20.65 -6.75 36.41
C ALA A 82 -21.71 -5.75 36.90
N LEU A 83 -21.65 -4.49 36.43
CA LEU A 83 -22.69 -3.50 36.72
C LEU A 83 -24.05 -3.89 36.15
N PHE A 84 -24.10 -4.60 35.03
CA PHE A 84 -25.37 -5.05 34.45
C PHE A 84 -26.05 -6.13 35.32
N TYR A 85 -25.27 -7.05 35.90
CA TYR A 85 -25.79 -8.14 36.73
C TYR A 85 -25.98 -7.74 38.20
N ASP A 86 -24.98 -7.09 38.80
CA ASP A 86 -24.95 -6.80 40.23
C ASP A 86 -25.43 -5.38 40.55
N GLY A 87 -25.43 -4.47 39.56
CA GLY A 87 -25.83 -3.07 39.71
C GLY A 87 -27.34 -2.87 39.76
N VAL A 88 -28.02 -3.51 40.71
CA VAL A 88 -29.46 -3.38 40.90
C VAL A 88 -29.75 -2.05 41.60
N LEU A 89 -30.44 -1.15 40.89
CA LEU A 89 -31.01 0.04 41.48
C LEU A 89 -32.16 -0.34 42.45
N PRO A 90 -32.28 0.29 43.64
CA PRO A 90 -33.41 0.08 44.54
C PRO A 90 -34.77 0.17 43.83
N PRO A 91 -35.76 -0.67 44.19
CA PRO A 91 -37.06 -0.72 43.50
C PRO A 91 -37.89 0.57 43.64
N GLU A 92 -37.52 1.46 44.58
CA GLU A 92 -38.15 2.77 44.78
C GLU A 92 -37.73 3.80 43.73
N ASN A 93 -36.75 3.49 42.87
CA ASN A 93 -36.28 4.40 41.84
C ASN A 93 -37.33 4.67 40.75
N PRO A 94 -37.42 5.91 40.25
CA PRO A 94 -38.34 6.23 39.18
C PRO A 94 -37.91 5.50 37.89
N PRO A 95 -38.86 4.98 37.09
CA PRO A 95 -38.54 4.15 35.92
C PRO A 95 -37.65 4.83 34.88
N TRP A 96 -37.74 6.16 34.73
CA TRP A 96 -36.93 6.90 33.77
C TRP A 96 -35.43 6.87 34.11
N LEU A 97 -35.09 6.84 35.40
CA LEU A 97 -33.69 6.82 35.86
C LEU A 97 -33.05 5.48 35.53
N TRP A 98 -33.80 4.39 35.72
CA TRP A 98 -33.40 3.05 35.31
C TRP A 98 -33.14 2.96 33.81
N TRP A 99 -34.04 3.48 32.97
CA TRP A 99 -33.85 3.50 31.52
C TRP A 99 -32.61 4.31 31.10
N MET A 100 -32.39 5.47 31.72
CA MET A 100 -31.22 6.30 31.43
C MET A 100 -29.92 5.57 31.80
N TRP A 101 -29.90 4.88 32.95
CA TRP A 101 -28.78 4.05 33.37
C TRP A 101 -28.54 2.89 32.37
N CYS A 102 -29.58 2.14 32.00
CA CYS A 102 -29.47 1.05 31.03
C CYS A 102 -28.98 1.50 29.65
N LEU A 103 -29.44 2.65 29.15
CA LEU A 103 -29.01 3.17 27.84
C LEU A 103 -27.54 3.58 27.84
N ASN A 104 -27.07 4.26 28.89
CA ASN A 104 -25.65 4.64 28.98
C ASN A 104 -24.75 3.42 29.17
N LEU A 105 -25.19 2.44 29.99
CA LEU A 105 -24.45 1.19 30.20
C LEU A 105 -24.37 0.36 28.92
N SER A 106 -25.48 0.26 28.17
CA SER A 106 -25.52 -0.41 26.87
C SER A 106 -24.65 0.31 25.84
N GLY A 107 -24.72 1.64 25.78
CA GLY A 107 -23.87 2.45 24.92
C GLY A 107 -22.38 2.25 25.22
N SER A 108 -22.00 2.27 26.51
CA SER A 108 -20.64 1.99 26.95
C SER A 108 -20.18 0.60 26.49
N THR A 109 -21.01 -0.43 26.73
CA THR A 109 -20.73 -1.82 26.35
C THR A 109 -20.52 -1.96 24.84
N MET A 110 -21.38 -1.35 24.02
CA MET A 110 -21.27 -1.40 22.56
C MET A 110 -20.01 -0.70 22.06
N PHE A 111 -19.69 0.50 22.55
CA PHE A 111 -18.49 1.22 22.13
C PHE A 111 -17.21 0.50 22.57
N LEU A 112 -17.16 -0.07 23.77
CA LEU A 112 -16.02 -0.86 24.24
C LEU A 112 -15.85 -2.14 23.41
N LEU A 113 -16.94 -2.83 23.05
CA LEU A 113 -16.89 -4.02 22.21
C LEU A 113 -16.36 -3.70 20.80
N VAL A 114 -16.85 -2.62 20.18
CA VAL A 114 -16.34 -2.15 18.88
C VAL A 114 -14.86 -1.77 18.98
N SER A 115 -14.45 -1.12 20.08
CA SER A 115 -13.05 -0.79 20.33
C SER A 115 -12.15 -2.02 20.40
N VAL A 116 -12.57 -3.08 21.12
CA VAL A 116 -11.85 -4.36 21.18
C VAL A 116 -11.72 -4.98 19.78
N TRP A 117 -12.82 -4.98 19.02
CA TRP A 117 -12.84 -5.54 17.67
C TRP A 117 -11.87 -4.81 16.72
N LEU A 118 -11.91 -3.47 16.72
CA LEU A 118 -11.02 -2.66 15.88
C LEU A 118 -9.55 -2.81 16.30
N SER A 119 -9.26 -2.83 17.61
CA SER A 119 -7.90 -3.01 18.12
C SER A 119 -7.33 -4.38 17.73
N LEU A 120 -8.15 -5.44 17.79
CA LEU A 120 -7.77 -6.78 17.36
C LEU A 120 -7.41 -6.80 15.87
N HIS A 121 -8.23 -6.17 15.01
CA HIS A 121 -7.93 -6.07 13.58
C HIS A 121 -6.65 -5.29 13.30
N ALA A 122 -6.44 -4.15 14.00
CA ALA A 122 -5.23 -3.36 13.86
C ALA A 122 -3.97 -4.16 14.25
N SER A 123 -4.01 -4.89 15.37
CA SER A 123 -2.88 -5.70 15.84
C SER A 123 -2.55 -6.83 14.87
N ILE A 124 -3.54 -7.61 14.43
CA ILE A 124 -3.34 -8.74 13.50
C ILE A 124 -2.82 -8.25 12.13
N THR A 125 -3.37 -7.17 11.60
CA THR A 125 -2.94 -6.63 10.30
C THR A 125 -1.50 -6.10 10.38
N ALA A 126 -1.15 -5.36 11.44
CA ALA A 126 0.23 -4.91 11.67
C ALA A 126 1.21 -6.08 11.77
N GLN A 127 0.86 -7.14 12.50
CA GLN A 127 1.68 -8.37 12.58
C GLN A 127 1.85 -9.06 11.23
N ALA A 128 0.77 -9.18 10.45
CA ALA A 128 0.85 -9.78 9.11
C ALA A 128 1.76 -8.98 8.18
N PHE A 129 1.67 -7.64 8.22
CA PHE A 129 2.50 -6.77 7.40
C PHE A 129 3.97 -6.76 7.83
N VAL A 130 4.30 -6.77 9.12
CA VAL A 130 5.71 -6.82 9.54
C VAL A 130 6.38 -8.11 9.09
N VAL A 131 5.70 -9.25 9.21
CA VAL A 131 6.22 -10.54 8.75
C VAL A 131 6.41 -10.52 7.23
N ARG A 132 5.43 -10.01 6.48
CA ARG A 132 5.51 -9.89 5.02
C ARG A 132 6.66 -8.98 4.59
N LEU A 133 6.81 -7.82 5.24
CA LEU A 133 7.86 -6.85 4.97
C LEU A 133 9.26 -7.45 5.24
N LEU A 134 9.44 -8.12 6.37
CA LEU A 134 10.72 -8.73 6.75
C LEU A 134 11.10 -9.95 5.91
N THR A 135 10.13 -10.65 5.31
CA THR A 135 10.39 -11.88 4.53
C THR A 135 10.45 -11.65 3.03
N GLN A 136 9.68 -10.70 2.51
CA GLN A 136 9.61 -10.40 1.08
C GLN A 136 10.50 -9.21 0.71
N TRP A 137 10.39 -8.10 1.44
CA TRP A 137 11.07 -6.84 1.12
C TRP A 137 12.49 -6.76 1.64
N LEU A 138 12.65 -6.92 2.95
CA LEU A 138 13.95 -6.68 3.58
C LEU A 138 14.77 -7.97 3.68
N ARG A 139 14.96 -8.66 2.56
CA ARG A 139 15.85 -9.83 2.49
C ARG A 139 17.29 -9.39 2.67
N LEU A 140 18.10 -10.25 3.28
CA LEU A 140 19.53 -10.01 3.39
C LEU A 140 20.14 -9.94 1.98
N PRO A 141 21.01 -8.96 1.70
CA PRO A 141 21.71 -8.90 0.43
C PRO A 141 22.58 -10.15 0.31
N VAL A 142 22.20 -11.05 -0.59
CA VAL A 142 23.02 -12.21 -0.92
C VAL A 142 24.06 -11.72 -1.94
N PRO A 143 25.37 -11.87 -1.65
CA PRO A 143 26.40 -11.45 -2.59
C PRO A 143 26.24 -12.22 -3.89
N ARG A 144 26.36 -11.51 -5.02
CA ARG A 144 26.25 -12.14 -6.34
C ARG A 144 27.42 -13.10 -6.55
N THR A 145 27.23 -14.14 -7.35
CA THR A 145 28.32 -15.06 -7.71
C THR A 145 29.51 -14.34 -8.33
N GLU A 146 29.28 -13.23 -9.03
CA GLU A 146 30.31 -12.35 -9.57
C GLU A 146 31.11 -11.63 -8.47
N GLU A 147 30.46 -11.12 -7.44
CA GLU A 147 31.13 -10.48 -6.30
C GLU A 147 31.94 -11.52 -5.51
N ILE A 148 31.41 -12.73 -5.37
CA ILE A 148 32.12 -13.86 -4.75
C ILE A 148 33.32 -14.27 -5.62
N ALA A 149 33.16 -14.38 -6.93
CA ALA A 149 34.22 -14.72 -7.86
C ALA A 149 35.33 -13.65 -7.87
N ALA A 150 34.95 -12.37 -7.87
CA ALA A 150 35.87 -11.25 -7.77
C ALA A 150 36.60 -11.18 -6.42
N ALA A 151 35.96 -11.66 -5.34
CA ALA A 151 36.59 -11.80 -4.04
C ALA A 151 37.47 -13.05 -3.93
N SER A 152 37.14 -14.11 -4.66
CA SER A 152 37.93 -15.34 -4.71
C SER A 152 39.19 -15.13 -5.56
N ALA A 153 40.28 -14.73 -4.91
CA ALA A 153 41.58 -14.64 -5.56
C ALA A 153 41.99 -16.04 -6.05
N THR A 154 42.07 -16.23 -7.37
CA THR A 154 42.51 -17.50 -7.92
C THR A 154 44.02 -17.45 -8.12
N LEU A 155 44.79 -18.38 -7.54
CA LEU A 155 46.24 -18.50 -7.80
C LEU A 155 46.58 -18.59 -9.29
N LYS A 156 45.62 -19.03 -10.11
CA LYS A 156 45.69 -18.98 -11.57
C LYS A 156 45.92 -17.58 -12.12
N GLU A 157 45.41 -16.53 -11.49
CA GLU A 157 45.65 -15.14 -11.92
C GLU A 157 47.09 -14.72 -11.69
N TYR A 158 47.71 -15.18 -10.59
CA TYR A 158 49.14 -14.98 -10.35
C TYR A 158 49.97 -15.68 -11.42
N GLU A 159 49.65 -16.94 -11.72
CA GLU A 159 50.35 -17.72 -12.76
C GLU A 159 50.13 -17.13 -14.16
N ALA A 160 48.93 -16.60 -14.44
CA ALA A 160 48.59 -15.98 -15.72
C ALA A 160 49.27 -14.61 -15.93
N SER A 161 49.67 -13.91 -14.86
CA SER A 161 50.33 -12.60 -14.94
C SER A 161 51.76 -12.63 -15.51
N GLY A 162 52.29 -13.84 -15.76
CA GLY A 162 53.50 -14.07 -16.56
C GLY A 162 54.81 -13.89 -15.78
N VAL A 163 55.81 -14.73 -16.12
CA VAL A 163 57.11 -14.84 -15.41
C VAL A 163 57.94 -13.55 -15.44
N GLY A 164 57.70 -12.67 -16.41
CA GLY A 164 58.56 -11.50 -16.66
C GLY A 164 58.23 -10.24 -15.86
N SER A 165 56.99 -10.03 -15.37
CA SER A 165 56.58 -8.71 -14.84
C SER A 165 56.18 -8.71 -13.36
N SER A 166 55.51 -9.75 -12.87
CA SER A 166 55.01 -9.84 -11.50
C SER A 166 55.82 -10.80 -10.61
N ILE A 167 56.44 -11.81 -11.22
CA ILE A 167 57.11 -12.92 -10.50
C ILE A 167 58.49 -12.53 -9.92
N LEU A 168 59.13 -11.48 -10.45
CA LEU A 168 60.48 -11.04 -10.05
C LEU A 168 60.51 -9.56 -9.60
N ARG A 169 59.62 -9.17 -8.68
CA ARG A 169 59.78 -7.90 -7.95
C ARG A 169 60.91 -8.05 -6.93
N ILE A 170 61.93 -7.18 -7.03
CA ILE A 170 63.04 -7.12 -6.07
C ILE A 170 62.73 -5.97 -5.09
N PRO A 171 62.58 -6.25 -3.78
CA PRO A 171 62.33 -5.21 -2.80
C PRO A 171 63.43 -4.15 -2.83
N GLY A 172 63.05 -2.88 -2.94
CA GLY A 172 63.96 -1.73 -3.00
C GLY A 172 64.36 -1.24 -4.40
N LEU A 173 64.32 -2.09 -5.44
CA LEU A 173 64.56 -1.66 -6.83
C LEU A 173 63.30 -1.15 -7.55
N HIS A 174 62.15 -1.17 -6.88
CA HIS A 174 60.85 -0.82 -7.46
C HIS A 174 60.75 0.61 -8.02
N ARG A 175 61.68 1.51 -7.65
CA ARG A 175 61.79 2.87 -8.21
C ARG A 175 62.49 2.93 -9.57
N LEU A 176 63.21 1.88 -9.97
CA LEU A 176 63.98 1.84 -11.22
C LEU A 176 63.36 0.90 -12.27
N ALA A 177 62.39 0.07 -11.89
CA ALA A 177 61.65 -0.74 -12.85
C ALA A 177 60.93 0.19 -13.84
N PRO A 178 61.13 0.04 -15.17
CA PRO A 178 60.49 0.88 -16.16
C PRO A 178 58.97 0.76 -16.00
N LYS A 179 58.30 1.91 -15.78
CA LYS A 179 56.83 2.04 -15.82
C LYS A 179 56.30 1.29 -17.04
N GLY A 180 55.61 0.17 -16.85
CA GLY A 180 54.81 -0.42 -17.92
C GLY A 180 54.96 -1.92 -18.11
N SER A 181 54.40 -2.70 -17.19
CA SER A 181 53.48 -3.71 -17.70
C SER A 181 52.11 -3.02 -17.74
N GLU A 182 51.54 -2.91 -18.93
CA GLU A 182 50.21 -2.34 -19.17
C GLU A 182 49.14 -3.06 -18.32
N VAL A 183 49.40 -4.32 -17.98
CA VAL A 183 48.57 -5.18 -17.13
C VAL A 183 48.50 -4.68 -15.68
N ASP A 184 49.62 -4.35 -15.04
CA ASP A 184 49.61 -3.87 -13.64
C ASP A 184 48.88 -2.52 -13.54
N ALA A 185 49.10 -1.62 -14.51
CA ALA A 185 48.38 -0.35 -14.58
C ALA A 185 46.87 -0.55 -14.80
N THR A 186 46.48 -1.58 -15.56
CA THR A 186 45.07 -1.90 -15.80
C THR A 186 44.41 -2.48 -14.54
N ILE A 187 45.09 -3.35 -13.80
CA ILE A 187 44.60 -3.91 -12.52
C ILE A 187 44.43 -2.81 -11.48
N GLU A 188 45.42 -1.93 -11.33
CA GLU A 188 45.39 -0.83 -10.36
C GLU A 188 44.32 0.20 -10.73
N ARG A 189 44.11 0.46 -12.03
CA ARG A 189 43.03 1.33 -12.52
C ARG A 189 41.65 0.73 -12.29
N ASN A 190 41.45 -0.54 -12.61
CA ASN A 190 40.19 -1.24 -12.33
C ASN A 190 39.92 -1.30 -10.83
N GLN A 191 40.96 -1.49 -10.00
CA GLN A 191 40.84 -1.42 -8.54
C GLN A 191 40.39 -0.06 -8.07
N LYS A 192 41.08 0.99 -8.51
CA LYS A 192 40.76 2.35 -8.10
C LYS A 192 39.37 2.74 -8.58
N GLU A 193 38.96 2.31 -9.76
CA GLU A 193 37.61 2.54 -10.27
C GLU A 193 36.55 1.82 -9.43
N ILE A 194 36.78 0.57 -9.02
CA ILE A 194 35.87 -0.16 -8.11
C ILE A 194 35.82 0.53 -6.74
N LEU A 195 36.95 1.00 -6.23
CA LEU A 195 37.04 1.69 -4.95
C LEU A 195 36.35 3.04 -4.98
N ASP A 196 36.63 3.85 -6.00
CA ASP A 196 36.00 5.13 -6.24
C ASP A 196 34.49 4.95 -6.52
N LYS A 197 34.04 3.84 -7.15
CA LYS A 197 32.62 3.50 -7.28
C LYS A 197 31.95 3.08 -5.97
N ILE A 198 32.70 2.50 -5.04
CA ILE A 198 32.18 2.12 -3.72
C ILE A 198 32.15 3.32 -2.79
N GLU A 199 33.14 4.22 -2.92
CA GLU A 199 33.33 5.41 -2.09
C GLU A 199 32.69 6.66 -2.71
N SER A 200 32.17 6.56 -3.93
CA SER A 200 31.50 7.66 -4.60
C SER A 200 30.31 8.13 -3.79
N ASP A 201 30.04 9.43 -3.88
CA ASP A 201 28.85 10.07 -3.30
C ASP A 201 27.56 9.34 -3.71
N ASP A 202 27.56 8.62 -4.84
CA ASP A 202 26.46 7.78 -5.30
C ASP A 202 26.13 6.63 -4.33
N ALA A 203 27.14 5.94 -3.77
CA ALA A 203 26.92 4.84 -2.84
C ALA A 203 26.34 5.33 -1.50
N ARG A 204 26.77 6.51 -1.06
CA ARG A 204 26.18 7.18 0.12
C ARG A 204 24.76 7.65 -0.16
N ALA A 205 24.52 8.25 -1.33
CA ALA A 205 23.18 8.65 -1.76
C ALA A 205 22.25 7.44 -1.91
N GLU A 206 22.74 6.29 -2.37
CA GLU A 206 21.98 5.04 -2.46
C GLU A 206 21.59 4.52 -1.07
N ALA A 207 22.53 4.52 -0.12
CA ALA A 207 22.27 4.18 1.28
C ALA A 207 21.19 5.09 1.90
N ASP A 208 21.28 6.41 1.69
CA ASP A 208 20.31 7.39 2.16
C ASP A 208 18.93 7.21 1.48
N ARG A 209 18.91 6.87 0.18
CA ARG A 209 17.67 6.53 -0.53
C ARG A 209 17.03 5.26 0.04
N MET A 210 17.80 4.21 0.26
CA MET A 210 17.30 2.97 0.86
C MET A 210 16.76 3.21 2.27
N TYR A 211 17.40 4.11 3.03
CA TYR A 211 16.88 4.57 4.31
C TYR A 211 15.51 5.24 4.16
N GLN A 212 15.36 6.18 3.22
CA GLN A 212 14.07 6.86 3.02
C GLN A 212 12.98 5.92 2.47
N ILE A 213 13.35 4.95 1.63
CA ILE A 213 12.41 4.01 1.01
C ILE A 213 11.73 3.14 2.06
N HIS A 214 12.45 2.62 3.07
CA HIS A 214 11.81 1.73 4.05
C HIS A 214 10.84 2.48 4.98
N PHE A 215 11.13 3.72 5.34
CA PHE A 215 10.18 4.58 6.07
C PHE A 215 8.95 4.91 5.24
N LYS A 216 9.12 5.28 3.97
CA LYS A 216 8.00 5.52 3.05
C LYS A 216 7.12 4.28 2.88
N LEU A 217 7.76 3.11 2.76
CA LEU A 217 7.05 1.83 2.68
C LEU A 217 6.29 1.54 3.97
N PHE A 218 6.89 1.77 5.13
CA PHE A 218 6.20 1.66 6.41
C PHE A 218 4.96 2.57 6.47
N GLN A 219 5.10 3.86 6.12
CA GLN A 219 3.99 4.80 6.10
C GLN A 219 2.87 4.36 5.17
N HIS A 220 3.23 3.87 3.99
CA HIS A 220 2.26 3.37 3.02
C HIS A 220 1.49 2.19 3.59
N LEU A 221 2.18 1.22 4.19
CA LEU A 221 1.56 0.08 4.85
C LEU A 221 0.68 0.53 6.02
N GLN A 222 1.13 1.52 6.80
CA GLN A 222 0.42 2.06 7.95
C GLN A 222 -1.00 2.52 7.61
N THR A 223 -1.22 3.08 6.42
CA THR A 223 -2.56 3.46 5.95
C THR A 223 -3.56 2.30 5.98
N SER A 224 -3.11 1.05 5.89
CA SER A 224 -3.98 -0.13 5.89
C SER A 224 -4.58 -0.46 7.26
N TRP A 225 -3.95 -0.04 8.36
CA TRP A 225 -4.45 -0.30 9.73
C TRP A 225 -4.69 0.96 10.55
N GLN A 226 -4.22 2.12 10.11
CA GLN A 226 -4.33 3.38 10.84
C GLN A 226 -5.79 3.78 11.11
N GLY A 227 -6.71 3.49 10.18
CA GLY A 227 -8.14 3.68 10.41
C GLY A 227 -8.64 2.88 11.60
N TYR A 228 -8.28 1.59 11.69
CA TYR A 228 -8.66 0.73 12.80
C TYR A 228 -8.07 1.21 14.13
N ASP A 229 -6.80 1.62 14.16
CA ASP A 229 -6.15 2.21 15.35
C ASP A 229 -6.89 3.48 15.81
N ALA A 230 -7.13 4.41 14.89
CA ALA A 230 -7.78 5.68 15.20
C ALA A 230 -9.20 5.47 15.76
N TYR A 231 -10.03 4.67 15.09
CA TYR A 231 -11.40 4.42 15.53
C TYR A 231 -11.47 3.54 16.78
N ALA A 232 -10.55 2.59 16.97
CA ALA A 232 -10.48 1.83 18.21
C ALA A 232 -10.36 2.77 19.41
N ARG A 233 -9.51 3.79 19.30
CA ARG A 233 -9.33 4.79 20.36
C ARG A 233 -10.55 5.70 20.54
N VAL A 234 -11.19 6.17 19.47
CA VAL A 234 -12.42 6.97 19.55
C VAL A 234 -13.51 6.19 20.31
N CYS A 235 -13.70 4.92 19.94
CA CYS A 235 -14.65 4.03 20.60
C CYS A 235 -14.29 3.76 22.07
N MET A 236 -13.01 3.56 22.39
CA MET A 236 -12.54 3.44 23.78
C MET A 236 -12.88 4.68 24.60
N ALA A 237 -12.59 5.87 24.05
CA ALA A 237 -12.82 7.12 24.76
C ALA A 237 -14.32 7.35 24.99
N MET A 238 -15.13 7.08 23.97
CA MET A 238 -16.59 7.18 24.05
C MET A 238 -17.17 6.18 25.04
N GLY A 239 -16.74 4.92 24.99
CA GLY A 239 -17.19 3.86 25.90
C GLY A 239 -16.85 4.18 27.37
N THR A 240 -15.64 4.67 27.62
CA THR A 240 -15.18 5.11 28.95
C THR A 240 -16.04 6.25 29.49
N ASN A 241 -16.32 7.25 28.66
CA ASN A 241 -17.15 8.36 29.09
C ASN A 241 -18.59 7.96 29.38
N GLN A 242 -19.17 7.08 28.55
CA GLN A 242 -20.50 6.54 28.80
C GLN A 242 -20.54 5.71 30.09
N LEU A 243 -19.46 5.02 30.44
CA LEU A 243 -19.32 4.34 31.73
C LEU A 243 -19.30 5.34 32.90
N LEU A 244 -18.55 6.43 32.78
CA LEU A 244 -18.51 7.49 33.81
C LEU A 244 -19.90 8.13 34.01
N MET A 245 -20.63 8.38 32.92
CA MET A 245 -22.02 8.87 32.99
C MET A 245 -22.96 7.84 33.63
N THR A 246 -22.79 6.56 33.29
CA THR A 246 -23.54 5.46 33.92
C THR A 246 -23.32 5.44 35.42
N LEU A 247 -22.07 5.58 35.88
CA LEU A 247 -21.73 5.62 37.31
C LEU A 247 -22.33 6.86 38.00
N ALA A 248 -22.33 8.02 37.34
CA ALA A 248 -22.98 9.22 37.87
C ALA A 248 -24.50 9.01 38.08
N ILE A 249 -25.17 8.40 37.11
CA ILE A 249 -26.61 8.09 37.17
C ILE A 249 -26.89 6.99 38.20
N PHE A 250 -26.03 5.98 38.29
CA PHE A 250 -26.13 4.94 39.30
C PHE A 250 -26.03 5.52 40.71
N ALA A 251 -25.09 6.42 40.95
CA ALA A 251 -24.95 7.11 42.24
C ALA A 251 -26.18 7.95 42.58
N LEU A 252 -26.81 8.61 41.61
CA LEU A 252 -28.10 9.28 41.84
C LEU A 252 -29.15 8.29 42.34
N GLY A 253 -29.33 7.15 41.67
CA GLY A 253 -30.36 6.19 42.07
C GLY A 253 -30.06 5.43 43.37
N SER A 254 -28.80 5.13 43.66
CA SER A 254 -28.42 4.44 44.90
C SER A 254 -28.36 5.37 46.10
N THR A 255 -27.63 6.48 46.01
CA THR A 255 -27.36 7.36 47.16
C THR A 255 -28.44 8.42 47.39
N MET A 256 -29.05 8.98 46.33
CA MET A 256 -30.09 10.00 46.50
C MET A 256 -31.41 9.38 46.90
N ILE A 257 -31.83 8.32 46.20
CA ILE A 257 -33.15 7.71 46.40
C ILE A 257 -33.08 6.59 47.44
N GLY A 258 -32.09 5.69 47.33
CA GLY A 258 -31.91 4.60 48.30
C GLY A 258 -31.50 5.09 49.69
N ASP A 259 -30.36 5.77 49.79
CA ASP A 259 -29.80 6.18 51.08
C ASP A 259 -30.35 7.52 51.61
N ARG A 260 -31.13 8.24 50.80
CA ARG A 260 -31.68 9.58 51.13
C ARG A 260 -30.61 10.62 51.45
N GLN A 261 -29.45 10.52 50.79
CA GLN A 261 -28.32 11.45 50.97
C GLN A 261 -28.07 12.29 49.70
N PRO A 262 -28.87 13.35 49.46
CA PRO A 262 -28.80 14.11 48.21
C PRO A 262 -27.44 14.81 48.00
N TRP A 263 -26.82 15.32 49.07
CA TRP A 263 -25.54 16.01 48.98
C TRP A 263 -24.40 15.08 48.54
N ALA A 264 -24.39 13.84 49.04
CA ALA A 264 -23.40 12.84 48.64
C ALA A 264 -23.57 12.48 47.15
N ALA A 265 -24.81 12.30 46.71
CA ALA A 265 -25.14 12.03 45.30
C ALA A 265 -24.66 13.16 44.38
N TRP A 266 -24.94 14.41 44.72
CA TRP A 266 -24.50 15.58 43.95
C TRP A 266 -22.98 15.72 43.88
N ALA A 267 -22.28 15.49 45.00
CA ALA A 267 -20.83 15.49 45.02
C ALA A 267 -20.27 14.44 44.06
N PHE A 268 -20.83 13.23 44.07
CA PHE A 268 -20.41 12.16 43.17
C PHE A 268 -20.68 12.50 41.70
N VAL A 269 -21.85 13.06 41.36
CA VAL A 269 -22.18 13.50 39.99
C VAL A 269 -21.18 14.52 39.48
N VAL A 270 -20.82 15.52 40.29
CA VAL A 270 -19.83 16.54 39.90
C VAL A 270 -18.45 15.92 39.71
N VAL A 271 -18.02 15.01 40.59
CA VAL A 271 -16.73 14.31 40.47
C VAL A 271 -16.69 13.44 39.21
N MET A 272 -17.77 12.73 38.88
CA MET A 272 -17.80 11.90 37.68
C MET A 272 -17.89 12.74 36.40
N ALA A 273 -18.68 13.82 36.39
CA ALA A 273 -18.77 14.74 35.25
C ALA A 273 -17.45 15.50 35.00
N THR A 274 -16.75 15.92 36.06
CA THR A 274 -15.41 16.54 35.94
C THR A 274 -14.40 15.54 35.37
N THR A 275 -14.42 14.30 35.85
CA THR A 275 -13.55 13.22 35.34
C THR A 275 -13.84 12.91 33.87
N ALA A 276 -15.12 12.84 33.50
CA ALA A 276 -15.57 12.66 32.12
C ALA A 276 -15.07 13.77 31.20
N LEU A 277 -15.17 15.03 31.64
CA LEU A 277 -14.67 16.18 30.90
C LEU A 277 -13.13 16.14 30.74
N LEU A 278 -12.41 15.87 31.83
CA LEU A 278 -10.95 15.80 31.80
C LEU A 278 -10.48 14.70 30.83
N HIS A 279 -11.12 13.53 30.92
CA HIS A 279 -10.85 12.40 30.04
C HIS A 279 -11.02 12.78 28.56
N PHE A 280 -12.12 13.43 28.19
CA PHE A 280 -12.32 13.85 26.79
C PHE A 280 -11.39 14.99 26.35
N LYS A 281 -11.08 15.94 27.25
CA LYS A 281 -10.15 17.03 26.97
C LYS A 281 -8.74 16.53 26.64
N ILE A 282 -8.31 15.41 27.22
CA ILE A 282 -7.02 14.77 26.90
C ILE A 282 -7.06 14.13 25.51
N ASN A 283 -8.22 13.61 25.08
CA ASN A 283 -8.36 12.83 23.86
C ASN A 283 -8.68 13.64 22.60
N ILE A 284 -9.24 14.86 22.71
CA ILE A 284 -9.67 15.66 21.57
C ILE A 284 -9.02 17.04 21.56
N ILE A 285 -8.51 17.46 20.39
CA ILE A 285 -8.13 18.84 20.10
C ILE A 285 -9.34 19.54 19.48
N LEU A 286 -9.97 20.41 20.27
CA LEU A 286 -11.15 21.17 19.85
C LEU A 286 -10.82 22.64 19.79
N THR A 287 -11.52 23.37 18.91
CA THR A 287 -11.55 24.83 18.99
C THR A 287 -12.16 25.28 20.32
N GLN A 288 -11.90 26.52 20.75
CA GLN A 288 -12.42 27.02 22.03
C GLN A 288 -13.96 26.92 22.11
N MET A 289 -14.67 27.24 21.02
CA MET A 289 -16.13 27.16 20.96
C MET A 289 -16.63 25.71 21.07
N GLU A 290 -16.00 24.77 20.37
CA GLU A 290 -16.33 23.35 20.46
C GLU A 290 -16.00 22.77 21.85
N SER A 291 -14.93 23.25 22.49
CA SER A 291 -14.57 22.85 23.85
C SER A 291 -15.59 23.35 24.88
N ILE A 292 -16.10 24.57 24.74
CA ILE A 292 -17.19 25.10 25.57
C ILE A 292 -18.46 24.28 25.34
N LEU A 293 -18.82 24.00 24.08
CA LEU A 293 -19.99 23.18 23.76
C LEU A 293 -19.88 21.76 24.34
N MET A 294 -18.72 21.13 24.22
CA MET A 294 -18.41 19.84 24.83
C MET A 294 -18.59 19.89 26.35
N ALA A 295 -18.01 20.90 27.02
CA ALA A 295 -18.13 21.05 28.47
C ALA A 295 -19.59 21.23 28.90
N LEU A 296 -20.35 22.06 28.18
CA LEU A 296 -21.78 22.26 28.43
C LEU A 296 -22.56 20.96 28.28
N LEU A 297 -22.38 20.21 27.19
CA LEU A 297 -23.11 18.96 26.96
C LEU A 297 -22.77 17.88 28.00
N ILE A 298 -21.49 17.73 28.36
CA ILE A 298 -21.02 16.76 29.36
C ILE A 298 -21.58 17.09 30.76
N TYR A 299 -21.63 18.36 31.17
CA TYR A 299 -22.18 18.72 32.48
C TYR A 299 -23.70 18.77 32.50
N CYS A 300 -24.34 19.38 31.49
CA CYS A 300 -25.78 19.61 31.53
C CYS A 300 -26.59 18.30 31.52
N ALA A 301 -26.11 17.24 30.86
CA ALA A 301 -26.78 15.93 30.85
C ALA A 301 -26.92 15.33 32.27
N PRO A 302 -25.85 15.01 33.02
CA PRO A 302 -25.96 14.44 34.36
C PRO A 302 -26.49 15.44 35.41
N LEU A 303 -26.23 16.74 35.27
CA LEU A 303 -26.79 17.74 36.19
C LEU A 303 -28.31 17.83 36.05
N SER A 304 -28.86 17.82 34.82
CA SER A 304 -30.32 17.81 34.63
C SER A 304 -30.96 16.52 35.15
N ALA A 305 -30.28 15.36 35.03
CA ALA A 305 -30.72 14.12 35.68
C ALA A 305 -30.73 14.25 37.21
N GLY A 306 -29.72 14.88 37.80
CA GLY A 306 -29.68 15.15 39.25
C GLY A 306 -30.79 16.08 39.72
N VAL A 307 -31.11 17.12 38.94
CA VAL A 307 -32.26 18.01 39.22
C VAL A 307 -33.57 17.24 39.13
N ALA A 308 -33.76 16.42 38.08
CA ALA A 308 -34.94 15.58 37.93
C ALA A 308 -35.12 14.62 39.11
N ALA A 309 -34.05 13.94 39.54
CA ALA A 309 -34.05 13.05 40.70
C ALA A 309 -34.38 13.80 42.00
N THR A 310 -33.91 15.05 42.15
CA THR A 310 -34.22 15.88 43.32
C THR A 310 -35.71 16.28 43.38
N PHE A 311 -36.33 16.57 42.23
CA PHE A 311 -37.77 16.85 42.17
C PHE A 311 -38.64 15.62 42.44
N ASP A 312 -38.24 14.46 41.92
CA ASP A 312 -38.89 13.18 42.25
C ASP A 312 -38.76 12.84 43.73
N TYR A 313 -37.57 13.07 44.33
CA TYR A 313 -37.36 12.94 45.77
C TYR A 313 -38.27 13.88 46.59
N ALA A 314 -38.58 15.07 46.07
CA ALA A 314 -39.51 16.02 46.68
C ALA A 314 -41.00 15.69 46.44
N GLY A 315 -41.32 14.61 45.71
CA GLY A 315 -42.70 14.20 45.38
C GLY A 315 -43.33 14.97 44.22
N GLN A 316 -42.54 15.63 43.38
CA GLN A 316 -43.01 16.42 42.22
C GLN A 316 -42.80 15.68 40.88
N ASP A 317 -43.38 14.48 40.76
CA ASP A 317 -43.15 13.54 39.65
C ASP A 317 -43.35 14.14 38.24
N ARG A 318 -44.31 15.06 38.08
CA ARG A 318 -44.59 15.67 36.76
C ARG A 318 -43.44 16.54 36.28
N ILE A 319 -42.84 17.30 37.21
CA ILE A 319 -41.73 18.20 36.91
C ILE A 319 -40.45 17.38 36.72
N GLY A 320 -40.21 16.39 37.59
CA GLY A 320 -39.07 15.48 37.45
C GLY A 320 -39.05 14.75 36.11
N ARG A 321 -40.19 14.19 35.66
CA ARG A 321 -40.30 13.55 34.33
C ARG A 321 -40.04 14.50 33.16
N ALA A 322 -40.50 15.74 33.25
CA ALA A 322 -40.25 16.74 32.19
C ALA A 322 -38.76 17.09 32.08
N ILE A 323 -38.08 17.24 33.22
CA ILE A 323 -36.63 17.53 33.27
C ILE A 323 -35.82 16.30 32.86
N ALA A 324 -36.26 15.09 33.23
CA ALA A 324 -35.63 13.84 32.80
C ALA A 324 -35.59 13.73 31.27
N LEU A 325 -36.67 14.10 30.57
CA LEU A 325 -36.72 14.12 29.11
C LEU A 325 -35.67 15.08 28.51
N VAL A 326 -35.45 16.25 29.13
CA VAL A 326 -34.37 17.17 28.74
C VAL A 326 -32.99 16.50 28.91
N SER A 327 -32.79 15.74 29.99
CA SER A 327 -31.55 14.99 30.20
C SER A 327 -31.28 13.93 29.12
N PHE A 328 -32.31 13.19 28.69
CA PHE A 328 -32.19 12.25 27.56
C PHE A 328 -31.79 12.96 26.26
N ILE A 329 -32.40 14.11 25.97
CA ILE A 329 -32.08 14.90 24.78
C ILE A 329 -30.64 15.41 24.84
N LEU A 330 -30.22 15.95 25.99
CA LEU A 330 -28.84 16.44 26.18
C LEU A 330 -27.81 15.32 26.03
N ASN A 331 -28.09 14.13 26.55
CA ASN A 331 -27.21 12.97 26.38
C ASN A 331 -27.18 12.49 24.92
N ALA A 332 -28.31 12.48 24.22
CA ALA A 332 -28.34 12.17 22.79
C ALA A 332 -27.55 13.19 21.97
N LEU A 333 -27.72 14.49 22.24
CA LEU A 333 -26.95 15.57 21.62
C LEU A 333 -25.45 15.45 21.89
N TRP A 334 -25.08 15.04 23.11
CA TRP A 334 -23.69 14.74 23.45
C TRP A 334 -23.12 13.61 22.60
N VAL A 335 -23.84 12.48 22.51
CA VAL A 335 -23.42 11.35 21.66
C VAL A 335 -23.32 11.76 20.20
N SER A 336 -24.32 12.47 19.67
CA SER A 336 -24.31 12.98 18.30
C SER A 336 -23.17 13.96 18.05
N PHE A 337 -22.85 14.84 19.00
CA PHE A 337 -21.72 15.75 18.90
C PHE A 337 -20.41 14.97 18.73
N VAL A 338 -20.14 13.98 19.59
CA VAL A 338 -18.93 13.16 19.48
C VAL A 338 -18.89 12.39 18.15
N LEU A 339 -20.02 11.83 17.70
CA LEU A 339 -20.11 11.15 16.41
C LEU A 339 -19.78 12.09 15.25
N VAL A 340 -20.30 13.32 15.26
CA VAL A 340 -19.97 14.33 14.23
C VAL A 340 -18.48 14.68 14.26
N GLN A 341 -17.87 14.76 15.44
CA GLN A 341 -16.42 14.99 15.56
C GLN A 341 -15.58 13.78 15.13
N ALA A 342 -16.18 12.58 15.12
CA ALA A 342 -15.55 11.34 14.67
C ALA A 342 -15.70 11.09 13.16
N ILE A 343 -16.61 11.79 12.48
CA ILE A 343 -16.73 11.69 11.01
C ILE A 343 -15.42 12.15 10.37
N GLU A 344 -14.99 11.38 9.37
CA GLU A 344 -13.72 11.57 8.66
C GLU A 344 -13.54 13.00 8.17
N SER A 345 -12.37 13.56 8.47
CA SER A 345 -11.90 14.78 7.83
C SER A 345 -11.11 14.45 6.55
N LYS A 346 -10.50 15.45 5.92
CA LYS A 346 -9.63 15.26 4.75
C LYS A 346 -8.56 14.20 5.06
N GLY A 347 -8.61 13.06 4.36
CA GLY A 347 -7.65 11.97 4.55
C GLY A 347 -8.22 10.68 5.17
N GLY A 348 -9.53 10.60 5.42
CA GLY A 348 -10.17 9.35 5.88
C GLY A 348 -9.90 9.02 7.35
N LEU A 349 -9.39 9.99 8.13
CA LEU A 349 -9.05 9.82 9.53
C LEU A 349 -9.74 10.91 10.39
N PRO A 350 -10.09 10.58 11.66
CA PRO A 350 -10.69 11.53 12.59
C PRO A 350 -9.64 12.48 13.17
N ALA A 351 -9.23 13.48 12.39
CA ALA A 351 -8.10 14.37 12.69
C ALA A 351 -8.25 15.23 13.96
N LYS A 352 -9.47 15.39 14.48
CA LYS A 352 -9.70 16.16 15.71
C LYS A 352 -9.27 15.42 16.98
N PHE A 353 -9.00 14.12 16.90
CA PHE A 353 -8.50 13.37 18.05
C PHE A 353 -6.97 13.53 18.14
N SER A 354 -6.49 14.21 19.19
CA SER A 354 -5.07 14.58 19.40
C SER A 354 -4.11 13.41 19.20
N THR A 355 -4.56 12.27 19.67
CA THR A 355 -3.79 11.05 19.75
C THR A 355 -3.64 10.35 18.40
N VAL A 356 -4.47 10.68 17.41
CA VAL A 356 -4.31 10.22 16.00
C VAL A 356 -3.20 11.03 15.32
N GLY A 357 -3.08 12.31 15.68
CA GLY A 357 -2.03 13.21 15.20
C GLY A 357 -0.63 12.74 15.61
N ILE A 358 -0.43 12.26 16.84
CA ILE A 358 0.93 11.84 17.30
C ILE A 358 1.50 10.71 16.42
N SER A 359 0.67 9.79 15.92
CA SER A 359 1.13 8.73 15.02
C SER A 359 1.45 9.20 13.60
N SER A 360 0.89 10.32 13.13
CA SER A 360 1.24 10.93 11.83
C SER A 360 2.34 11.99 11.96
N GLU A 361 2.42 12.70 13.08
CA GLU A 361 3.35 13.80 13.35
C GLU A 361 4.80 13.34 13.52
N VAL A 362 5.03 12.11 14.00
CA VAL A 362 6.39 11.52 14.06
C VAL A 362 7.03 11.49 12.66
N ILE A 363 6.25 11.55 11.59
CA ILE A 363 6.77 11.55 10.21
C ILE A 363 6.06 12.62 9.37
N GLY A 364 6.50 13.87 9.54
CA GLY A 364 5.90 15.10 8.98
C GLY A 364 5.19 14.97 7.62
N GLU A 365 3.87 15.06 7.64
CA GLU A 365 2.93 14.82 6.53
C GLU A 365 3.22 15.64 5.26
N ASN A 366 3.65 16.91 5.41
CA ASN A 366 3.75 17.84 4.28
C ASN A 366 5.03 17.72 3.45
N GLN A 367 6.15 17.31 4.05
CA GLN A 367 7.38 17.09 3.29
C GLN A 367 7.35 15.76 2.57
N VAL A 368 6.74 14.77 3.20
CA VAL A 368 6.69 13.40 2.70
C VAL A 368 5.77 13.29 1.48
N HIS A 369 4.59 13.90 1.46
CA HIS A 369 3.66 13.72 0.33
C HIS A 369 4.21 14.30 -0.99
N ASN A 370 4.78 15.51 -0.95
CA ASN A 370 5.39 16.14 -2.13
C ASN A 370 6.62 15.37 -2.61
N PHE A 371 7.42 14.84 -1.67
CA PHE A 371 8.59 14.04 -2.00
C PHE A 371 8.22 12.64 -2.54
N ILE A 372 7.20 12.00 -1.96
CA ILE A 372 6.63 10.72 -2.43
C ILE A 372 6.20 10.87 -3.88
N GLN A 373 5.44 11.90 -4.19
CA GLN A 373 4.91 12.07 -5.54
C GLN A 373 6.02 12.33 -6.57
N HIS A 374 7.11 12.98 -6.16
CA HIS A 374 8.21 13.31 -7.07
C HIS A 374 9.24 12.18 -7.23
N GLU A 375 9.57 11.46 -6.15
CA GLU A 375 10.55 10.37 -6.21
C GLU A 375 9.95 9.03 -6.65
N LEU A 376 8.76 8.67 -6.18
CA LEU A 376 8.14 7.42 -6.65
C LEU A 376 7.77 7.53 -8.13
N ALA A 377 7.37 8.72 -8.60
CA ALA A 377 7.23 8.98 -10.03
C ALA A 377 8.58 8.85 -10.78
N GLY A 378 9.69 9.28 -10.17
CA GLY A 378 11.03 9.09 -10.72
C GLY A 378 11.46 7.62 -10.80
N LEU A 379 10.93 6.77 -9.92
CA LEU A 379 11.14 5.30 -9.94
C LEU A 379 10.11 4.56 -10.82
N GLY A 380 9.23 5.28 -11.52
CA GLY A 380 8.16 4.69 -12.34
C GLY A 380 7.02 4.05 -11.53
N ILE A 381 6.96 4.30 -10.22
CA ILE A 381 5.97 3.71 -9.30
C ILE A 381 4.75 4.65 -9.23
N ASP A 382 3.62 4.20 -9.77
CA ASP A 382 2.36 4.96 -9.72
C ASP A 382 1.77 4.94 -8.30
N THR A 383 1.97 6.04 -7.58
CA THR A 383 1.47 6.26 -6.20
C THR A 383 -0.05 6.15 -6.05
N LYS A 384 -0.84 6.13 -7.13
CA LYS A 384 -2.31 6.06 -7.07
C LYS A 384 -2.86 4.64 -6.90
N ASN A 385 -2.07 3.60 -7.13
CA ASN A 385 -2.50 2.20 -6.97
C ASN A 385 -1.58 1.44 -5.99
N ALA A 386 -1.87 1.57 -4.69
CA ALA A 386 -1.17 0.87 -3.58
C ALA A 386 -1.00 -0.65 -3.79
N SER A 387 -1.95 -1.26 -4.49
CA SER A 387 -1.98 -2.70 -4.76
C SER A 387 -1.10 -3.14 -5.94
N GLU A 388 -0.57 -2.18 -6.72
CA GLU A 388 0.36 -2.40 -7.83
C GLU A 388 1.83 -2.45 -7.34
N PHE A 389 2.04 -2.27 -6.02
CA PHE A 389 3.32 -2.49 -5.33
C PHE A 389 3.73 -3.99 -5.28
N LEU A 390 3.01 -4.89 -5.95
CA LEU A 390 3.37 -6.30 -6.08
C LEU A 390 4.33 -6.52 -7.26
N TRP A 391 5.61 -6.46 -6.92
CA TRP A 391 6.71 -7.30 -7.42
C TRP A 391 6.82 -7.59 -8.92
N GLY A 392 7.76 -6.88 -9.56
CA GLY A 392 8.55 -7.41 -10.69
C GLY A 392 8.28 -6.77 -12.04
N ASP A 393 8.85 -5.57 -12.29
CA ASP A 393 9.38 -5.15 -13.61
C ASP A 393 9.90 -3.71 -13.56
N THR A 394 10.88 -3.42 -12.69
CA THR A 394 11.57 -2.11 -12.72
C THR A 394 12.75 -2.07 -13.68
N ASP A 395 13.13 -3.18 -14.31
CA ASP A 395 14.12 -3.21 -15.40
C ASP A 395 13.45 -3.11 -16.77
N ARG A 396 12.54 -2.14 -16.90
CA ARG A 396 12.05 -1.72 -18.21
C ARG A 396 13.06 -0.74 -18.80
N ASP A 397 14.23 -1.28 -19.14
CA ASP A 397 15.25 -0.57 -19.89
C ASP A 397 14.61 -0.14 -21.21
N THR A 398 14.62 1.16 -21.46
CA THR A 398 14.00 1.83 -22.60
C THR A 398 14.73 1.48 -23.90
N THR A 399 14.64 0.23 -24.33
CA THR A 399 15.02 -0.14 -25.68
C THR A 399 13.93 0.33 -26.63
N GLU A 400 14.35 1.12 -27.62
CA GLU A 400 13.64 1.76 -28.73
C GLU A 400 12.37 1.02 -29.25
N ASP A 401 11.29 1.03 -28.47
CA ASP A 401 9.97 0.72 -28.98
C ASP A 401 9.57 1.83 -29.96
N SER A 402 9.53 1.48 -31.24
CA SER A 402 9.31 2.38 -32.38
C SER A 402 8.20 3.40 -32.09
N PRO A 403 8.44 4.71 -32.23
CA PRO A 403 7.47 5.77 -31.93
C PRO A 403 6.16 5.66 -32.74
N ARG A 404 6.14 4.81 -33.78
CA ARG A 404 4.94 4.47 -34.54
C ARG A 404 3.97 3.56 -33.77
N MET A 405 4.45 2.56 -33.02
CA MET A 405 3.57 1.66 -32.27
C MET A 405 2.90 2.39 -31.11
N MET A 406 3.66 3.20 -30.37
CA MET A 406 3.12 3.98 -29.25
C MET A 406 2.08 5.02 -29.72
N LYS A 407 2.29 5.60 -30.91
CA LYS A 407 1.33 6.52 -31.53
C LYS A 407 0.03 5.81 -31.93
N LEU A 408 0.13 4.63 -32.54
CA LEU A 408 -1.05 3.86 -32.94
C LEU A 408 -1.84 3.30 -31.76
N GLU A 409 -1.17 2.80 -30.72
CA GLU A 409 -1.84 2.33 -29.50
C GLU A 409 -2.62 3.48 -28.85
N LYS A 410 -2.05 4.69 -28.86
CA LYS A 410 -2.70 5.91 -28.35
C LYS A 410 -3.90 6.33 -29.22
N GLU A 411 -3.82 6.21 -30.53
CA GLU A 411 -4.93 6.53 -31.45
C GLU A 411 -6.08 5.51 -31.32
N CYS A 412 -5.78 4.21 -31.26
CA CYS A 412 -6.79 3.16 -31.05
C CYS A 412 -7.47 3.26 -29.68
N THR A 413 -6.71 3.51 -28.61
CA THR A 413 -7.29 3.70 -27.26
C THR A 413 -8.10 5.00 -27.14
N ALA A 414 -7.73 6.05 -27.88
CA ALA A 414 -8.52 7.29 -27.95
C ALA A 414 -9.86 7.05 -28.66
N ALA A 415 -9.85 6.38 -29.82
CA ALA A 415 -11.07 6.06 -30.57
C ALA A 415 -12.00 5.13 -29.75
N GLN A 416 -11.45 4.11 -29.08
CA GLN A 416 -12.20 3.23 -28.20
C GLN A 416 -12.86 4.00 -27.04
N LYS A 417 -12.16 4.95 -26.43
CA LYS A 417 -12.72 5.79 -25.35
C LYS A 417 -13.83 6.71 -25.86
N LYS A 418 -13.71 7.27 -27.07
CA LYS A 418 -14.78 8.08 -27.69
C LYS A 418 -16.04 7.23 -27.91
N LEU A 419 -15.91 6.05 -28.51
CA LEU A 419 -17.04 5.15 -28.74
C LEU A 419 -17.69 4.67 -27.44
N GLN A 420 -16.90 4.33 -26.42
CA GLN A 420 -17.45 3.97 -25.11
C GLN A 420 -18.21 5.12 -24.44
N LYS A 421 -17.76 6.36 -24.61
CA LYS A 421 -18.50 7.54 -24.14
C LYS A 421 -19.82 7.71 -24.90
N LEU A 422 -19.83 7.47 -26.21
CA LEU A 422 -21.05 7.52 -27.04
C LEU A 422 -22.06 6.45 -26.61
N PHE A 423 -21.63 5.19 -26.42
CA PHE A 423 -22.51 4.12 -25.94
C PHE A 423 -23.04 4.37 -24.52
N ARG A 424 -22.24 4.99 -23.64
CA ARG A 424 -22.70 5.38 -22.30
C ARG A 424 -23.75 6.50 -22.34
N ARG A 425 -23.61 7.48 -23.26
CA ARG A 425 -24.66 8.50 -23.47
C ARG A 425 -25.92 7.85 -24.04
N TYR A 426 -25.77 7.00 -25.05
CA TYR A 426 -26.88 6.29 -25.66
C TYR A 426 -27.70 5.46 -24.65
N ARG A 427 -27.02 4.70 -23.76
CA ARG A 427 -27.69 3.90 -22.72
C ARG A 427 -28.57 4.73 -21.78
N ARG A 428 -28.24 6.01 -21.55
CA ARG A 428 -29.08 6.91 -20.73
C ARG A 428 -30.36 7.35 -21.45
N HIS A 429 -30.33 7.45 -22.78
CA HIS A 429 -31.46 7.88 -23.62
C HIS A 429 -32.22 6.72 -24.26
N GLN A 430 -31.93 5.47 -23.89
CA GLN A 430 -32.49 4.27 -24.53
C GLN A 430 -34.03 4.24 -24.56
N GLY A 431 -34.70 4.92 -23.62
CA GLY A 431 -36.16 5.03 -23.58
C GLY A 431 -36.79 6.00 -24.59
N GLU A 432 -36.00 6.89 -25.21
CA GLU A 432 -36.48 7.97 -26.10
C GLU A 432 -36.35 7.63 -27.59
N LEU A 433 -35.61 6.56 -27.95
CA LEU A 433 -35.37 6.18 -29.33
C LEU A 433 -36.41 5.21 -29.90
N SER A 434 -36.69 5.36 -31.19
CA SER A 434 -37.56 4.43 -31.93
C SER A 434 -36.93 3.03 -32.00
N ARG A 435 -37.76 1.98 -32.00
CA ARG A 435 -37.31 0.58 -32.11
C ARG A 435 -36.42 0.32 -33.33
N LEU A 436 -36.62 1.06 -34.42
CA LEU A 436 -35.77 0.99 -35.62
C LEU A 436 -34.35 1.49 -35.34
N GLN A 437 -34.22 2.63 -34.66
CA GLN A 437 -32.92 3.22 -34.28
C GLN A 437 -32.21 2.35 -33.23
N GLN A 438 -32.96 1.72 -32.33
CA GLN A 438 -32.40 0.74 -31.40
C GLN A 438 -31.79 -0.46 -32.14
N GLY A 439 -32.45 -0.96 -33.20
CA GLY A 439 -31.94 -2.03 -34.04
C GLY A 439 -30.65 -1.66 -34.79
N GLU A 440 -30.61 -0.46 -35.38
CA GLU A 440 -29.41 0.04 -36.07
C GLU A 440 -28.21 0.15 -35.13
N ILE A 441 -28.43 0.62 -33.90
CA ILE A 441 -27.35 0.80 -32.91
C ILE A 441 -26.84 -0.53 -32.36
N VAL A 442 -27.71 -1.53 -32.22
CA VAL A 442 -27.28 -2.91 -31.92
C VAL A 442 -26.43 -3.45 -33.08
N GLY A 443 -26.84 -3.22 -34.33
CA GLY A 443 -26.04 -3.60 -35.50
C GLY A 443 -24.64 -2.95 -35.53
N LEU A 444 -24.56 -1.65 -35.22
CA LEU A 444 -23.28 -0.92 -35.13
C LEU A 444 -22.40 -1.43 -33.99
N ARG A 445 -22.99 -1.84 -32.86
CA ARG A 445 -22.26 -2.47 -31.76
C ARG A 445 -21.67 -3.82 -32.19
N ASP A 446 -22.46 -4.65 -32.85
CA ASP A 446 -22.03 -5.97 -33.32
C ASP A 446 -20.92 -5.85 -34.38
N GLU A 447 -21.02 -4.87 -35.28
CA GLU A 447 -19.98 -4.56 -36.26
C GLU A 447 -18.68 -4.10 -35.59
N PHE A 448 -18.77 -3.23 -34.58
CA PHE A 448 -17.61 -2.80 -33.80
C PHE A 448 -16.96 -3.98 -33.05
N GLU A 449 -17.74 -4.84 -32.41
CA GLU A 449 -17.22 -6.02 -31.72
C GLU A 449 -16.52 -6.97 -32.71
N LYS A 450 -17.08 -7.16 -33.91
CA LYS A 450 -16.47 -7.94 -34.98
C LYS A 450 -15.11 -7.37 -35.40
N ILE A 451 -14.99 -6.06 -35.54
CA ILE A 451 -13.73 -5.40 -35.93
C ILE A 451 -12.69 -5.45 -34.82
N ARG A 452 -13.10 -5.21 -33.57
CA ARG A 452 -12.23 -5.36 -32.40
C ARG A 452 -11.67 -6.78 -32.33
N ASN A 453 -12.52 -7.78 -32.53
CA ASN A 453 -12.12 -9.19 -32.51
C ASN A 453 -11.21 -9.53 -33.71
N GLY A 454 -11.45 -8.93 -34.88
CA GLY A 454 -10.58 -9.07 -36.05
C GLY A 454 -9.19 -8.46 -35.83
N LEU A 455 -9.10 -7.24 -35.29
CA LEU A 455 -7.85 -6.59 -34.93
C LEU A 455 -7.06 -7.42 -33.90
N HIS A 456 -7.77 -7.98 -32.92
CA HIS A 456 -7.19 -8.90 -31.95
C HIS A 456 -6.61 -10.15 -32.62
N LEU A 457 -7.33 -10.75 -33.58
CA LEU A 457 -6.83 -11.89 -34.34
C LEU A 457 -5.57 -11.54 -35.13
N SER A 458 -5.55 -10.39 -35.81
CA SER A 458 -4.39 -9.94 -36.59
C SER A 458 -3.16 -9.65 -35.73
N LEU A 459 -3.34 -9.11 -34.51
CA LEU A 459 -2.25 -8.95 -33.54
C LEU A 459 -1.68 -10.31 -33.08
N VAL A 460 -2.55 -11.31 -32.89
CA VAL A 460 -2.15 -12.68 -32.56
C VAL A 460 -1.40 -13.35 -33.73
N GLU A 461 -1.87 -13.13 -34.96
CA GLU A 461 -1.22 -13.64 -36.16
C GLU A 461 0.14 -12.98 -36.44
N LEU A 462 0.27 -11.66 -36.19
CA LEU A 462 1.58 -10.98 -36.24
C LEU A 462 2.56 -11.56 -35.21
N GLY A 463 2.07 -11.88 -34.01
CA GLY A 463 2.86 -12.57 -32.99
C GLY A 463 3.37 -13.92 -33.50
N ARG A 464 2.51 -14.72 -34.16
CA ARG A 464 2.89 -16.02 -34.76
C ARG A 464 3.82 -15.90 -35.97
N ALA A 465 3.69 -14.85 -36.78
CA ALA A 465 4.54 -14.65 -37.96
C ALA A 465 5.99 -14.26 -37.58
N GLY A 466 6.19 -13.69 -36.38
CA GLY A 466 7.51 -13.40 -35.81
C GLY A 466 8.30 -14.65 -35.37
N ASP A 467 7.64 -15.80 -35.21
CA ASP A 467 8.24 -17.04 -34.68
C ASP A 467 9.16 -17.78 -35.68
N ALA A 468 9.32 -17.30 -36.92
CA ALA A 468 10.24 -17.90 -37.89
C ALA A 468 11.70 -17.40 -37.78
N GLN A 469 11.96 -16.31 -37.04
CA GLN A 469 13.31 -15.76 -36.86
C GLN A 469 13.47 -15.07 -35.50
N SER A 470 13.64 -15.83 -34.42
CA SER A 470 14.55 -15.51 -33.30
C SER A 470 14.26 -16.41 -32.09
N SER A 471 15.20 -17.28 -31.76
CA SER A 471 15.18 -18.05 -30.51
C SER A 471 15.90 -17.28 -29.42
N GLU A 472 15.27 -16.28 -28.80
CA GLU A 472 15.74 -15.70 -27.53
C GLU A 472 14.75 -14.66 -26.99
N LEU A 473 13.51 -15.06 -26.64
CA LEU A 473 12.61 -14.23 -25.82
C LEU A 473 11.51 -15.08 -25.16
N SER A 474 11.95 -16.04 -24.35
CA SER A 474 11.09 -16.90 -23.54
C SER A 474 10.70 -16.20 -22.23
N GLN A 475 9.84 -15.17 -22.27
CA GLN A 475 9.15 -14.70 -21.04
C GLN A 475 7.94 -13.75 -21.23
N ARG A 476 7.09 -13.93 -22.25
CA ARG A 476 5.76 -13.26 -22.30
C ARG A 476 4.69 -14.26 -22.69
N LYS A 477 3.76 -14.61 -21.77
CA LYS A 477 2.90 -15.79 -22.01
C LYS A 477 1.41 -15.72 -21.67
N TRP A 478 0.87 -14.63 -21.11
CA TRP A 478 -0.58 -14.57 -20.79
C TRP A 478 -1.19 -13.18 -21.06
N ILE A 479 -2.27 -13.14 -21.82
CA ILE A 479 -3.04 -11.92 -22.12
C ILE A 479 -4.37 -11.96 -21.37
N LYS A 480 -4.69 -10.88 -20.65
CA LYS A 480 -5.99 -10.69 -19.98
C LYS A 480 -7.02 -10.18 -20.97
N LEU A 481 -8.12 -10.90 -21.12
CA LEU A 481 -9.27 -10.56 -21.96
C LEU A 481 -10.52 -10.45 -21.08
N THR A 482 -11.44 -9.56 -21.46
CA THR A 482 -12.67 -9.33 -20.71
C THR A 482 -13.86 -9.72 -21.57
N TYR A 483 -14.59 -10.75 -21.16
CA TYR A 483 -15.84 -11.19 -21.79
C TYR A 483 -17.02 -10.50 -21.11
N LEU A 484 -17.95 -9.94 -21.88
CA LEU A 484 -19.20 -9.40 -21.34
C LEU A 484 -20.27 -10.47 -21.52
N ASP A 485 -20.84 -10.96 -20.43
CA ASP A 485 -21.93 -11.92 -20.49
C ASP A 485 -23.23 -11.17 -20.86
N ASP A 486 -23.79 -11.50 -22.03
CA ASP A 486 -24.95 -10.81 -22.59
C ASP A 486 -26.24 -11.01 -21.77
N SER A 487 -26.29 -12.04 -20.93
CA SER A 487 -27.47 -12.34 -20.11
C SER A 487 -27.52 -11.54 -18.81
N THR A 488 -26.35 -11.27 -18.22
CA THR A 488 -26.23 -10.60 -16.91
C THR A 488 -25.69 -9.17 -17.03
N GLY A 489 -25.09 -8.81 -18.17
CA GLY A 489 -24.46 -7.51 -18.40
C GLY A 489 -23.17 -7.28 -17.61
N HIS A 490 -22.68 -8.31 -16.90
CA HIS A 490 -21.46 -8.26 -16.12
C HIS A 490 -20.25 -8.70 -16.96
N SER A 491 -19.15 -7.98 -16.80
CA SER A 491 -17.88 -8.33 -17.46
C SER A 491 -17.08 -9.30 -16.60
N VAL A 492 -16.77 -10.47 -17.15
CA VAL A 492 -15.94 -11.51 -16.53
C VAL A 492 -14.59 -11.55 -17.24
N ASP A 493 -13.51 -11.38 -16.49
CA ASP A 493 -12.15 -11.44 -17.01
C ASP A 493 -11.69 -12.91 -17.14
N TYR A 494 -11.00 -13.23 -18.24
CA TYR A 494 -10.31 -14.50 -18.45
C TYR A 494 -8.92 -14.27 -19.06
N TYR A 495 -8.00 -15.23 -18.89
CA TYR A 495 -6.60 -15.11 -19.29
C TYR A 495 -6.30 -16.17 -20.34
N LEU A 496 -5.78 -15.73 -21.49
CA LEU A 496 -5.43 -16.57 -22.62
C LEU A 496 -3.90 -16.67 -22.72
N ASN A 497 -3.38 -17.90 -22.72
CA ASN A 497 -1.98 -18.12 -23.02
C ASN A 497 -1.75 -17.95 -24.52
N THR A 498 -0.88 -17.02 -24.91
CA THR A 498 -0.64 -16.68 -26.33
C THR A 498 0.03 -17.80 -27.11
N GLU A 499 0.81 -18.64 -26.44
CA GLU A 499 1.51 -19.74 -27.10
C GLU A 499 0.69 -21.03 -27.09
N THR A 500 0.06 -21.38 -25.96
CA THR A 500 -0.63 -22.67 -25.83
C THR A 500 -2.12 -22.61 -26.17
N GLY A 501 -2.73 -21.41 -26.18
CA GLY A 501 -4.17 -21.24 -26.37
C GLY A 501 -5.01 -21.62 -25.13
N ASP A 502 -4.38 -21.94 -24.00
CA ASP A 502 -5.09 -22.27 -22.76
C ASP A 502 -5.86 -21.06 -22.22
N ILE A 503 -7.12 -21.28 -21.84
CA ILE A 503 -8.00 -20.27 -21.24
C ILE A 503 -8.20 -20.56 -19.76
N ARG A 504 -7.94 -19.58 -18.90
CA ARG A 504 -8.21 -19.66 -17.46
C ARG A 504 -9.08 -18.51 -16.99
N TRP A 505 -10.13 -18.82 -16.23
CA TRP A 505 -11.05 -17.84 -15.64
C TRP A 505 -10.52 -17.17 -14.37
N GLN A 506 -9.37 -17.62 -13.88
CA GLN A 506 -8.61 -16.99 -12.81
C GLN A 506 -7.22 -16.61 -13.37
N PRO A 507 -6.65 -15.46 -12.98
CA PRO A 507 -5.30 -15.09 -13.39
C PRO A 507 -4.33 -16.22 -13.01
N PRO A 508 -3.46 -16.69 -13.92
CA PRO A 508 -2.33 -17.51 -13.53
C PRO A 508 -1.50 -16.66 -12.56
N LEU A 509 -1.27 -17.15 -11.33
CA LEU A 509 -0.71 -16.45 -10.15
C LEU A 509 0.33 -15.35 -10.47
N LEU A 510 -0.19 -14.22 -10.94
CA LEU A 510 0.43 -12.92 -11.08
C LEU A 510 -0.73 -11.93 -11.14
N ASP A 511 -1.06 -11.52 -9.91
CA ASP A 511 -1.70 -10.29 -9.48
C ASP A 511 -3.18 -9.99 -9.83
N ILE A 512 -3.98 -9.90 -8.77
CA ILE A 512 -5.45 -9.86 -8.74
C ILE A 512 -6.01 -8.42 -8.67
N THR A 513 -5.16 -7.39 -8.71
CA THR A 513 -5.55 -6.10 -8.12
C THR A 513 -6.17 -5.07 -9.09
N LYS A 514 -6.17 -5.32 -10.41
CA LYS A 514 -6.68 -4.34 -11.40
C LYS A 514 -8.20 -4.27 -11.57
N THR A 515 -8.99 -5.16 -10.95
CA THR A 515 -10.44 -5.22 -11.19
C THR A 515 -11.27 -4.36 -10.22
N LEU A 516 -10.71 -3.84 -9.11
CA LEU A 516 -11.49 -3.09 -8.10
C LEU A 516 -11.35 -1.55 -8.13
N SER A 517 -10.34 -0.97 -8.79
CA SER A 517 -10.10 0.49 -8.75
C SER A 517 -10.90 1.34 -9.75
N ARG A 518 -11.61 0.75 -10.72
CA ARG A 518 -12.39 1.50 -11.74
C ARG A 518 -13.87 1.74 -11.41
N ALA A 519 -14.35 1.27 -10.25
CA ALA A 519 -15.76 1.41 -9.88
C ALA A 519 -16.12 2.77 -9.22
N PHE A 520 -15.15 3.57 -8.74
CA PHE A 520 -15.48 4.69 -7.83
C PHE A 520 -14.95 6.10 -8.19
N SER A 521 -14.43 6.35 -9.40
CA SER A 521 -14.04 7.73 -9.77
C SER A 521 -14.34 8.09 -11.23
N SER A 522 -15.51 8.69 -11.46
CA SER A 522 -15.69 9.77 -12.44
C SER A 522 -17.12 10.35 -12.34
N ASN A 523 -17.31 11.28 -11.41
CA ASN A 523 -18.35 12.29 -11.54
C ASN A 523 -17.71 13.53 -12.16
N GLU A 524 -17.62 13.56 -13.48
CA GLU A 524 -17.45 14.80 -14.25
C GLU A 524 -18.84 15.21 -14.74
N SER A 525 -19.26 16.42 -14.34
CA SER A 525 -20.51 17.04 -14.77
C SER A 525 -20.48 17.29 -16.28
N LEU A 526 -21.25 16.50 -17.01
CA LEU A 526 -21.46 16.65 -18.44
C LEU A 526 -22.85 17.24 -18.65
N GLY A 527 -22.90 18.52 -19.05
CA GLY A 527 -24.15 19.25 -19.28
C GLY A 527 -24.99 18.69 -20.43
N ASP A 528 -26.24 19.19 -20.49
CA ASP A 528 -27.35 18.77 -21.35
C ASP A 528 -27.06 18.91 -22.86
N ALA A 529 -26.29 17.98 -23.41
CA ALA A 529 -26.16 17.82 -24.85
C ALA A 529 -27.30 16.93 -25.39
N PRO A 530 -27.91 17.26 -26.55
CA PRO A 530 -28.95 16.45 -27.17
C PRO A 530 -28.43 15.04 -27.53
N PRO A 531 -29.33 14.04 -27.64
CA PRO A 531 -28.95 12.68 -27.99
C PRO A 531 -28.22 12.65 -29.35
N PRO A 532 -27.10 11.93 -29.46
CA PRO A 532 -26.35 11.86 -30.70
C PRO A 532 -27.19 11.19 -31.79
N THR A 533 -27.11 11.72 -33.01
CA THR A 533 -27.88 11.17 -34.13
C THR A 533 -27.24 9.87 -34.66
N PRO A 534 -28.01 8.94 -35.25
CA PRO A 534 -27.44 7.74 -35.88
C PRO A 534 -26.34 8.06 -36.90
N ALA A 535 -26.43 9.20 -37.58
CA ALA A 535 -25.43 9.69 -38.53
C ALA A 535 -24.09 10.07 -37.85
N GLU A 536 -24.13 10.66 -36.65
CA GLU A 536 -22.90 10.96 -35.88
C GLU A 536 -22.20 9.68 -35.41
N ILE A 537 -22.98 8.68 -35.00
CA ILE A 537 -22.43 7.37 -34.60
C ILE A 537 -21.79 6.67 -35.80
N ALA A 538 -22.46 6.70 -36.96
CA ALA A 538 -21.92 6.13 -38.19
C ALA A 538 -20.64 6.86 -38.69
N ALA A 539 -20.56 8.18 -38.52
CA ALA A 539 -19.37 8.96 -38.88
C ALA A 539 -18.15 8.59 -38.02
N GLU A 540 -18.31 8.49 -36.70
CA GLU A 540 -17.24 8.07 -35.78
C GLU A 540 -16.84 6.60 -36.00
N LEU A 541 -17.79 5.72 -36.39
CA LEU A 541 -17.48 4.34 -36.75
C LEU A 541 -16.65 4.27 -38.05
N ASN A 542 -16.95 5.11 -39.04
CA ASN A 542 -16.15 5.21 -40.26
C ASN A 542 -14.73 5.73 -39.99
N GLU A 543 -14.57 6.72 -39.10
CA GLU A 543 -13.26 7.21 -38.65
C GLU A 543 -12.45 6.08 -37.99
N PHE A 544 -13.11 5.25 -37.18
CA PHE A 544 -12.50 4.06 -36.59
C PHE A 544 -12.11 3.00 -37.63
N HIS A 545 -12.96 2.72 -38.63
CA HIS A 545 -12.63 1.81 -39.74
C HIS A 545 -11.40 2.30 -40.51
N GLU A 546 -11.29 3.60 -40.75
CA GLU A 546 -10.14 4.18 -41.44
C GLU A 546 -8.85 4.04 -40.60
N ALA A 547 -8.93 4.22 -39.28
CA ALA A 547 -7.79 4.01 -38.38
C ALA A 547 -7.33 2.53 -38.36
N VAL A 548 -8.28 1.59 -38.34
CA VAL A 548 -7.99 0.15 -38.42
C VAL A 548 -7.39 -0.24 -39.77
N ARG A 549 -7.89 0.34 -40.87
CA ARG A 549 -7.35 0.09 -42.21
C ARG A 549 -5.91 0.60 -42.34
N LYS A 550 -5.63 1.82 -41.85
CA LYS A 550 -4.26 2.37 -41.78
C LYS A 550 -3.32 1.49 -40.97
N PHE A 551 -3.83 0.84 -39.91
CA PHE A 551 -3.05 -0.15 -39.14
C PHE A 551 -2.74 -1.38 -39.98
N GLN A 552 -3.73 -1.99 -40.62
CA GLN A 552 -3.55 -3.18 -41.44
C GLN A 552 -2.59 -2.95 -42.63
N ASP A 553 -2.68 -1.79 -43.26
CA ASP A 553 -1.78 -1.37 -44.34
C ASP A 553 -0.33 -1.16 -43.81
N ALA A 554 -0.18 -0.62 -42.60
CA ALA A 554 1.13 -0.39 -41.98
C ALA A 554 1.81 -1.69 -41.52
N THR A 555 1.04 -2.72 -41.18
CA THR A 555 1.53 -4.03 -40.72
C THR A 555 1.68 -5.06 -41.84
N GLY A 556 1.26 -4.75 -43.07
CA GLY A 556 1.39 -5.64 -44.23
C GLY A 556 0.47 -6.87 -44.21
N THR A 557 -0.61 -6.84 -43.43
CA THR A 557 -1.56 -7.95 -43.27
C THR A 557 -2.67 -7.91 -44.33
N VAL A 558 -3.05 -9.08 -44.86
CA VAL A 558 -4.03 -9.25 -45.96
C VAL A 558 -5.45 -8.85 -45.51
N ASP A 559 -6.17 -8.14 -46.39
CA ASP A 559 -7.52 -7.60 -46.20
C ASP A 559 -8.58 -8.69 -45.93
N ILE A 560 -9.12 -8.74 -44.71
CA ILE A 560 -10.05 -9.78 -44.23
C ILE A 560 -11.52 -9.49 -44.62
N THR A 561 -11.81 -8.33 -45.23
CA THR A 561 -13.20 -7.87 -45.41
C THR A 561 -13.93 -8.45 -46.63
N THR A 562 -13.26 -9.19 -47.53
CA THR A 562 -13.89 -9.68 -48.77
C THR A 562 -13.68 -11.19 -49.02
N LYS A 563 -14.51 -12.06 -48.42
CA LYS A 563 -15.00 -13.35 -48.99
C LYS A 563 -15.82 -14.15 -47.97
N GLY A 564 -17.14 -14.23 -48.16
CA GLY A 564 -18.01 -15.21 -47.49
C GLY A 564 -18.09 -16.52 -48.29
N PRO A 565 -18.35 -17.69 -47.66
CA PRO A 565 -18.39 -18.96 -48.36
C PRO A 565 -19.74 -19.20 -49.06
N GLN A 566 -19.70 -19.49 -50.36
CA GLN A 566 -20.84 -20.04 -51.11
C GLN A 566 -21.08 -21.50 -50.71
N SER A 567 -22.30 -21.80 -50.25
CA SER A 567 -22.79 -23.16 -50.03
C SER A 567 -22.99 -23.89 -51.37
N LYS A 568 -22.28 -25.00 -51.57
CA LYS A 568 -22.60 -25.97 -52.61
C LYS A 568 -23.58 -27.00 -52.05
N GLU A 569 -24.78 -27.04 -52.62
CA GLU A 569 -25.68 -28.19 -52.59
C GLU A 569 -25.02 -29.36 -53.35
N SER A 570 -25.05 -30.56 -52.78
CA SER A 570 -24.86 -31.81 -53.52
C SER A 570 -25.95 -32.81 -53.13
N SER A 571 -26.84 -33.03 -54.09
CA SER A 571 -27.85 -34.08 -54.15
C SER A 571 -27.23 -35.46 -54.39
N GLY A 572 -27.70 -36.46 -53.62
CA GLY A 572 -28.02 -37.82 -54.08
C GLY A 572 -26.88 -38.83 -54.34
N LEU A 573 -26.73 -39.82 -53.46
CA LEU A 573 -27.23 -41.20 -53.63
C LEU A 573 -27.19 -41.96 -52.31
#